data_AF-A0A938YMD5-F1
#
_entry.id   AF-A0A938YMD5-F1
#
_cell.length_a   1.000
_cell.length_b   1.000
_cell.length_c   1.000
_cell.angle_alpha   90.00
_cell.angle_beta   90.00
_cell.angle_gamma   90.00
#
_symmetry.space_group_name_H-M   'P 1'
#
loop_
_entity.id
_entity.type
_entity.pdbx_description
1 polymer ?
#
loop_
_entity_poly.entity_id
_entity_poly.type
_entity_poly.pdbx_seq_one_letter_code
_entity_poly.pdbx_strand_id
1 'polypeptide(L)' 'MKLEQEAFERAKDSLRKCSTPHGLYASGGKHGYTMVFARDSMISLIGASAVDRMSEFKQQFRLSLETLGKNQSET' A
#
# COMPACT_ATOMS: atom_id res chain seq x y z
N MET A 1 8.53 9.61 -23.61
CA MET A 1 8.80 8.95 -22.32
C MET A 1 8.88 7.45 -22.58
N LYS A 2 9.82 6.71 -21.99
CA LYS A 2 9.86 5.24 -22.16
C LYS A 2 8.67 4.63 -21.41
N LEU A 3 7.99 3.65 -22.01
CA LEU A 3 6.78 3.01 -21.43
C LEU A 3 7.01 2.48 -20.01
N GLU A 4 8.21 1.99 -19.72
CA GLU A 4 8.63 1.50 -18.39
C GLU A 4 8.53 2.59 -17.31
N GLN A 5 9.00 3.81 -17.61
CA GLN A 5 8.97 4.93 -16.67
C GLN A 5 7.52 5.39 -16.43
N GLU A 6 6.70 5.38 -17.48
CA GLU A 6 5.28 5.70 -17.35
C GLU A 6 4.54 4.68 -16.49
N ALA A 7 4.78 3.39 -16.72
CA ALA A 7 4.19 2.32 -15.92
C ALA A 7 4.60 2.44 -14.45
N PHE A 8 5.86 2.76 -14.19
CA PHE A 8 6.38 2.97 -12.84
C PHE A 8 5.70 4.13 -12.10
N GLU A 9 5.56 5.29 -12.75
CA GLU A 9 4.86 6.44 -12.14
C GLU A 9 3.37 6.14 -11.92
N ARG A 10 2.69 5.51 -12.88
CA ARG A 10 1.28 5.11 -12.74
C ARG A 10 1.07 4.06 -11.66
N ALA A 11 2.04 3.18 -11.44
CA ALA A 11 1.99 2.21 -10.34
C ALA A 11 2.02 2.91 -8.98
N LYS A 12 2.90 3.91 -8.80
CA LYS A 12 2.92 4.74 -7.58
C LYS A 12 1.61 5.47 -7.37
N ASP A 13 1.02 6.04 -8.43
CA ASP A 13 -0.28 6.72 -8.33
C ASP A 13 -1.42 5.77 -7.94
N SER A 14 -1.38 4.53 -8.43
CA SER A 14 -2.32 3.49 -8.03
C SER A 14 -2.21 3.20 -6.54
N LEU A 15 -0.98 3.05 -6.02
CA LEU A 15 -0.75 2.84 -4.59
C LEU A 15 -1.17 4.04 -3.73
N ARG A 16 -0.95 5.28 -4.21
CA ARG A 16 -1.41 6.50 -3.51
C ARG A 16 -2.93 6.52 -3.38
N LYS A 17 -3.67 6.09 -4.42
CA LYS A 17 -5.14 5.98 -4.36
C LYS A 17 -5.63 4.92 -3.38
N CYS A 18 -4.83 3.89 -3.13
CA CYS A 18 -5.11 2.85 -2.14
C CYS A 18 -4.65 3.23 -0.71
N SER A 19 -3.88 4.31 -0.56
CA SER A 19 -3.27 4.72 0.72
C SER A 19 -4.29 5.43 1.60
N THR A 20 -4.40 5.02 2.86
CA THR A 20 -5.37 5.57 3.81
C THR A 20 -4.74 5.83 5.17
N PRO A 21 -5.45 6.50 6.10
CA PRO A 21 -4.99 6.62 7.48
C PRO A 21 -4.81 5.29 8.23
N HIS A 22 -5.40 4.20 7.73
CA HIS A 22 -5.33 2.87 8.34
C HIS A 22 -4.36 1.93 7.62
N GLY A 23 -3.65 2.40 6.59
CA GLY A 23 -2.77 1.58 5.74
C GLY A 23 -3.30 1.44 4.32
N LEU A 24 -2.80 0.44 3.60
CA LEU A 24 -3.10 0.25 2.18
C LEU A 24 -4.33 -0.65 2.00
N TYR A 25 -5.37 -0.11 1.35
CA TYR A 25 -6.52 -0.90 0.92
C TYR A 25 -6.21 -1.70 -0.35
N ALA A 26 -6.95 -2.80 -0.57
CA ALA A 26 -6.73 -3.66 -1.74
C ALA A 26 -7.04 -2.96 -3.09
N SER A 27 -7.92 -1.95 -3.08
CA SER A 27 -8.14 -1.07 -4.23
C SER A 27 -8.59 0.32 -3.78
N GLY A 28 -8.27 1.34 -4.57
CA GLY A 28 -8.59 2.73 -4.29
C GLY A 28 -9.77 3.29 -5.08
N GLY A 29 -10.15 4.53 -4.76
CA GLY A 29 -11.21 5.27 -5.46
C GLY A 29 -12.62 5.02 -4.91
N LYS A 30 -13.64 5.64 -5.54
CA LYS A 30 -15.04 5.68 -5.06
C LYS A 30 -15.66 4.30 -4.82
N HIS A 31 -15.24 3.31 -5.59
CA HIS A 31 -15.76 1.94 -5.55
C HIS A 31 -14.68 0.92 -5.14
N GLY A 32 -13.57 1.41 -4.56
CA GLY A 32 -12.50 0.56 -4.06
C GLY A 32 -12.90 -0.18 -2.78
N TYR A 33 -12.09 -1.15 -2.38
CA TYR A 33 -12.22 -1.79 -1.07
C TYR A 33 -11.98 -0.76 0.04
N THR A 34 -12.65 -0.95 1.18
CA THR A 34 -12.57 -0.05 2.34
C THR A 34 -11.81 -0.66 3.52
N MET A 35 -10.95 -1.63 3.25
CA MET A 35 -10.30 -2.45 4.27
C MET A 35 -8.89 -2.86 3.86
N VAL A 36 -8.04 -3.04 4.88
CA VAL A 36 -6.68 -3.56 4.73
C VAL A 36 -6.73 -5.08 4.65
N PHE A 37 -6.33 -5.63 3.51
CA PHE A 37 -6.12 -7.07 3.36
C PHE A 37 -4.65 -7.40 3.63
N ALA A 38 -4.40 -8.38 4.50
CA ALA A 38 -3.05 -8.75 4.89
C ALA A 38 -2.15 -9.06 3.70
N ARG A 39 -2.54 -10.03 2.85
CA ARG A 39 -1.77 -10.42 1.67
C ARG A 39 -1.52 -9.24 0.72
N ASP A 40 -2.58 -8.53 0.34
CA ASP A 40 -2.54 -7.51 -0.71
C ASP A 40 -1.71 -6.29 -0.29
N SER A 41 -1.84 -5.86 0.96
CA SER A 41 -1.03 -4.77 1.53
C SER A 41 0.45 -5.17 1.64
N MET A 42 0.76 -6.38 2.12
CA MET A 42 2.15 -6.82 2.30
C MET A 42 2.89 -6.93 0.96
N ILE A 43 2.32 -7.60 -0.04
CA ILE A 43 2.98 -7.79 -1.34
C ILE A 43 3.24 -6.44 -2.03
N SER A 44 2.24 -5.56 -2.02
CA SER A 44 2.35 -4.23 -2.66
C SER A 44 3.41 -3.35 -1.98
N LEU A 45 3.42 -3.34 -0.65
CA LEU A 45 4.28 -2.43 0.13
C LEU A 45 5.71 -2.92 0.28
N ILE A 46 5.98 -4.24 0.21
CA ILE A 46 7.36 -4.76 0.16
C ILE A 46 8.09 -4.18 -1.05
N GLY A 47 7.48 -4.26 -2.24
CA GLY A 47 8.07 -3.69 -3.46
C GLY A 47 8.15 -2.16 -3.42
N ALA A 48 7.05 -1.50 -3.07
CA ALA A 48 6.98 -0.04 -3.07
C ALA A 48 7.91 0.63 -2.04
N SER A 49 8.15 -0.03 -0.91
CA SER A 49 9.05 0.45 0.15
C SER A 49 10.54 0.29 -0.20
N ALA A 50 10.87 -0.56 -1.17
CA ALA A 50 12.24 -0.77 -1.64
C ALA A 50 12.70 0.27 -2.67
N VAL A 51 11.76 1.04 -3.24
CA VAL A 51 12.06 2.04 -4.28
C VAL A 51 12.94 3.18 -3.78
N ASP A 52 12.65 3.72 -2.60
CA ASP A 52 13.43 4.81 -2.01
C ASP A 52 13.40 4.78 -0.48
N ARG A 53 14.46 5.31 0.15
CA ARG A 53 14.62 5.32 1.61
C ARG A 53 13.55 6.14 2.32
N MET A 54 13.01 7.18 1.68
CA MET A 54 12.01 8.10 2.26
C MET A 54 10.63 7.99 1.59
N SER A 55 10.30 6.87 0.94
CA SER A 55 9.02 6.77 0.24
C SER A 55 7.82 6.81 1.19
N GLU A 56 6.77 7.52 0.77
CA GLU A 56 5.47 7.56 1.45
C GLU A 56 4.89 6.14 1.69
N PHE A 57 5.33 5.17 0.89
CA PHE A 57 4.92 3.77 0.98
C PHE A 57 5.48 3.06 2.22
N LYS A 58 6.63 3.47 2.76
CA LYS A 58 7.11 2.93 4.05
C LYS A 58 6.18 3.28 5.20
N GLN A 59 5.66 4.51 5.18
CA GLN A 59 4.66 4.95 6.16
C GLN A 59 3.37 4.15 6.01
N GLN A 60 2.92 3.87 4.77
CA GLN A 60 1.78 2.98 4.52
C GLN A 60 2.04 1.54 4.96
N PHE A 61 3.27 1.05 4.83
CA PHE A 61 3.66 -0.27 5.32
C PHE A 61 3.50 -0.35 6.84
N ARG A 62 4.06 0.64 7.57
CA ARG A 62 3.90 0.73 9.02
C ARG A 62 2.43 0.74 9.44
N LEU A 63 1.62 1.62 8.84
CA LEU A 63 0.18 1.71 9.17
C LEU A 63 -0.56 0.40 8.90
N SER A 64 -0.25 -0.28 7.79
CA SER A 64 -0.87 -1.56 7.45
C SER A 64 -0.52 -2.63 8.49
N LEU A 65 0.74 -2.72 8.90
CA LEU A 65 1.18 -3.64 9.96
C LEU A 65 0.51 -3.33 11.30
N GLU A 66 0.39 -2.06 11.67
CA GLU A 66 -0.30 -1.66 12.90
C GLU A 66 -1.78 -2.04 12.89
N THR A 67 -2.48 -1.79 11.78
CA THR A 67 -3.90 -2.16 11.63
C THR A 67 -4.09 -3.68 11.70
N LEU A 68 -3.25 -4.44 11.00
CA LEU A 68 -3.33 -5.91 11.00
C LEU A 68 -2.97 -6.49 12.36
N GLY A 69 -1.90 -6.00 12.99
CA GLY A 69 -1.46 -6.45 14.30
C GLY A 69 -2.49 -6.21 15.41
N LYS A 70 -3.18 -5.06 15.38
CA LYS A 70 -4.30 -4.77 16.31
C LYS A 70 -5.47 -5.74 16.21
N ASN A 71 -5.64 -6.41 15.07
CA ASN A 71 -6.76 -7.33 14.81
C ASN A 71 -6.28 -8.78 14.66
N GLN A 72 -5.04 -9.09 15.04
CA GLN A 72 -4.51 -10.44 15.05
C GLN A 72 -5.14 -11.23 16.21
N SER A 73 -5.49 -12.50 15.97
CA SER A 73 -6.01 -13.38 17.02
C SER A 73 -4.98 -13.58 18.14
N GLU A 74 -5.45 -13.58 19.39
CA GLU A 74 -4.64 -14.00 20.54
C GLU A 74 -4.34 -15.51 20.46
N THR A 75 -3.19 -15.90 20.99
CA THR A 75 -2.70 -17.29 20.99
C THR A 75 -2.96 -17.95 22.33
#